data_AF-A0A2J7QA70-F1
#
_entry.id   AF-A0A2J7QA70-F1
#
_cell.length_a   1.000
_cell.length_b   1.000
_cell.length_c   1.000
_cell.angle_alpha   90.00
_cell.angle_beta   90.00
_cell.angle_gamma   90.00
#
_symmetry.space_group_name_H-M   'P 1'
#
loop_
_entity.id
_entity.type
_entity.pdbx_description
1 polymer ?
#
loop_
_entity_poly.entity_id
_entity_poly.type
_entity_poly.pdbx_seq_one_letter_code
_entity_poly.pdbx_strand_id
1 'polypeptide(L)'
;MKRQFDNVKRVFKVVEDMQGSVVQNIKTNFLLPEELARRYGAVVFIACIKFETSKKKLQYLTFPDFYHCAQSIMASWTYVDNGSPEYDDTELDREFLLDLRELRILLDKEKEHKHLVCQKLKPQLLERSYQELDSNFRSYTRALVGLACNLHRSRELRSLFLELVERCLEPWRQVSWSHTDLRNFLSSYYQCALEMDVLREADLKNSWERYMTVITSCLLRMYHA
;
A
#
# COMPACT_ATOMS: atom_id res chain seq x y z
N MET A 1 8.92 23.09 -15.66
CA MET A 1 8.74 22.75 -14.24
C MET A 1 7.95 23.80 -13.45
N LYS A 2 8.31 25.10 -13.48
CA LYS A 2 7.61 26.18 -12.71
C LYS A 2 6.09 26.26 -12.95
N ARG A 3 5.62 26.25 -14.21
CA ARG A 3 4.19 26.29 -14.54
C ARG A 3 3.38 25.11 -14.02
N GLN A 4 3.92 23.89 -14.08
CA GLN A 4 3.22 22.70 -13.56
C GLN A 4 3.08 22.77 -12.04
N PHE A 5 4.10 23.25 -11.36
CA PHE A 5 4.09 23.47 -9.93
C PHE A 5 3.08 24.56 -9.52
N ASP A 6 3.03 25.67 -10.25
CA ASP A 6 2.04 26.74 -10.02
C ASP A 6 0.60 26.26 -10.27
N ASN A 7 0.40 25.31 -11.18
CA ASN A 7 -0.90 24.67 -11.40
C ASN A 7 -1.27 23.75 -10.24
N VAL A 8 -0.35 22.90 -9.77
CA VAL A 8 -0.58 22.04 -8.58
C VAL A 8 -0.95 22.88 -7.37
N LYS A 9 -0.23 23.96 -7.09
CA LYS A 9 -0.53 24.85 -5.95
C LYS A 9 -1.92 25.46 -6.02
N ARG A 10 -2.34 25.89 -7.21
CA ARG A 10 -3.68 26.46 -7.43
C ARG A 10 -4.75 25.40 -7.25
N VAL A 11 -4.55 24.20 -7.81
CA VAL A 11 -5.48 23.08 -7.64
C VAL A 11 -5.61 22.74 -6.16
N PHE A 12 -4.49 22.47 -5.48
CA PHE A 12 -4.45 22.12 -4.06
C PHE A 12 -5.20 23.14 -3.20
N LYS A 13 -4.87 24.43 -3.31
CA LYS A 13 -5.51 25.49 -2.53
C LYS A 13 -7.03 25.59 -2.71
N VAL A 14 -7.53 25.21 -3.88
CA VAL A 14 -8.98 25.28 -4.17
C VAL A 14 -9.71 24.07 -3.62
N VAL A 15 -9.07 22.88 -3.62
CA VAL A 15 -9.76 21.62 -3.32
C VAL A 15 -9.40 21.00 -1.97
N GLU A 16 -8.36 21.48 -1.27
CA GLU A 16 -7.92 20.89 0.01
C GLU A 16 -8.97 20.98 1.12
N ASP A 17 -9.83 21.99 1.09
CA ASP A 17 -10.90 22.20 2.08
C ASP A 17 -12.29 21.78 1.54
N MET A 18 -12.35 21.19 0.34
CA MET A 18 -13.60 20.77 -0.28
C MET A 18 -13.96 19.33 0.08
N GLN A 19 -15.18 19.11 0.56
CA GLN A 19 -15.73 17.78 0.74
C GLN A 19 -16.07 17.10 -0.60
N GLY A 20 -16.22 15.79 -0.57
CA GLY A 20 -16.57 14.95 -1.72
C GLY A 20 -15.35 14.42 -2.46
N SER A 21 -15.57 13.91 -3.68
CA SER A 21 -14.47 13.40 -4.48
C SER A 21 -13.55 14.52 -4.98
N VAL A 22 -12.27 14.46 -4.60
CA VAL A 22 -11.23 15.39 -5.05
C VAL A 22 -11.15 15.43 -6.58
N VAL A 23 -11.33 14.28 -7.25
CA VAL A 23 -11.28 14.21 -8.72
C VAL A 23 -12.44 14.99 -9.33
N GLN A 24 -13.65 14.84 -8.77
CA GLN A 24 -14.83 15.55 -9.28
C GLN A 24 -14.77 17.04 -8.97
N ASN A 25 -14.25 17.42 -7.80
CA ASN A 25 -13.98 18.80 -7.42
C ASN A 25 -13.00 19.46 -8.39
N ILE A 26 -11.91 18.77 -8.76
CA ILE A 26 -10.94 19.27 -9.73
C ILE A 26 -11.56 19.40 -11.14
N LYS A 27 -12.30 18.38 -11.60
CA LYS A 27 -12.98 18.43 -12.92
C LYS A 27 -13.91 19.63 -13.02
N THR A 28 -14.72 19.85 -11.98
CA THR A 28 -15.76 20.88 -12.00
C THR A 28 -15.16 22.30 -11.90
N ASN A 29 -14.15 22.50 -11.04
CA ASN A 29 -13.56 23.82 -10.83
C ASN A 29 -12.56 24.23 -11.92
N PHE A 30 -11.84 23.28 -12.51
CA PHE A 30 -10.77 23.57 -13.47
C PHE A 30 -11.07 23.11 -14.90
N LEU A 31 -12.22 22.47 -15.14
CA LEU A 31 -12.67 21.97 -16.45
C LEU A 31 -11.64 21.06 -17.11
N LEU A 32 -10.96 20.23 -16.30
CA LEU A 32 -9.90 19.34 -16.77
C LEU A 32 -10.47 17.99 -17.24
N PRO A 33 -9.81 17.33 -18.21
CA PRO A 33 -10.10 15.94 -18.53
C PRO A 33 -9.93 15.03 -17.31
N GLU A 34 -10.71 13.96 -17.26
CA GLU A 34 -10.77 13.07 -16.10
C GLU A 34 -9.41 12.45 -15.72
N GLU A 35 -8.63 12.02 -16.71
CA GLU A 35 -7.31 11.45 -16.46
C GLU A 35 -6.36 12.46 -15.79
N LEU A 36 -6.42 13.72 -16.24
CA LEU A 36 -5.59 14.79 -15.68
C LEU A 36 -6.07 15.16 -14.27
N ALA A 37 -7.38 15.21 -14.05
CA ALA A 37 -7.97 15.43 -12.74
C ALA A 37 -7.58 14.32 -11.75
N ARG A 38 -7.54 13.05 -12.17
CA ARG A 38 -7.04 11.95 -11.34
C ARG A 38 -5.58 12.12 -10.95
N ARG A 39 -4.71 12.51 -11.90
CA ARG A 39 -3.29 12.79 -11.60
C ARG A 39 -3.13 13.92 -10.60
N TYR A 40 -3.88 15.00 -10.73
CA TYR A 40 -3.87 16.08 -9.75
C TYR A 40 -4.46 15.64 -8.40
N GLY A 41 -5.55 14.88 -8.40
CA GLY A 41 -6.16 14.32 -7.19
C GLY A 41 -5.19 13.46 -6.39
N ALA A 42 -4.41 12.61 -7.06
CA ALA A 42 -3.35 11.85 -6.39
C ALA A 42 -2.25 12.74 -5.78
N VAL A 43 -1.88 13.85 -6.43
CA VAL A 43 -0.92 14.82 -5.87
C VAL A 43 -1.51 15.51 -4.64
N VAL A 44 -2.77 15.91 -4.70
CA VAL A 44 -3.49 16.50 -3.55
C VAL A 44 -3.53 15.51 -2.40
N PHE A 45 -3.98 14.27 -2.65
CA PHE A 45 -4.00 13.20 -1.66
C PHE A 45 -2.63 12.97 -1.00
N ILE A 46 -1.57 12.86 -1.80
CA ILE A 46 -0.20 12.71 -1.30
C ILE A 46 0.20 13.87 -0.38
N ALA A 47 -0.20 15.09 -0.74
CA ALA A 47 0.07 16.30 0.04
C ALA A 47 -0.77 16.38 1.32
N CYS A 48 -2.06 16.04 1.28
CA CYS A 48 -2.96 16.03 2.45
C CYS A 48 -2.47 15.04 3.51
N ILE A 49 -2.13 13.81 3.10
CA ILE A 49 -1.58 12.79 4.01
C ILE A 49 -0.14 13.11 4.43
N LYS A 50 0.57 13.96 3.66
CA LYS A 50 1.97 14.35 3.84
C LYS A 50 2.92 13.15 3.73
N PHE A 51 2.71 12.29 2.73
CA PHE A 51 3.62 11.18 2.46
C PHE A 51 5.02 11.71 2.15
N GLU A 52 6.02 11.07 2.75
CA GLU A 52 7.42 11.32 2.45
C GLU A 52 7.76 10.74 1.08
N THR A 53 8.23 11.60 0.18
CA THR A 53 8.57 11.27 -1.22
C THR A 53 9.96 11.77 -1.62
N SER A 54 10.67 12.46 -0.74
CA SER A 54 11.90 13.20 -1.03
C SER A 54 13.18 12.51 -0.54
N LYS A 55 13.05 11.46 0.28
CA LYS A 55 14.20 10.71 0.81
C LYS A 55 15.05 10.13 -0.31
N LYS A 56 16.38 10.12 -0.12
CA LYS A 56 17.35 9.62 -1.10
C LYS A 56 17.01 8.21 -1.60
N LYS A 57 16.57 7.32 -0.71
CA LYS A 57 16.18 5.94 -1.05
C LYS A 57 14.95 5.86 -1.98
N LEU A 58 14.14 6.90 -2.06
CA LEU A 58 12.96 6.97 -2.92
C LEU A 58 13.26 7.60 -4.29
N GLN A 59 14.46 8.12 -4.54
CA GLN A 59 14.79 8.88 -5.76
C GLN A 59 14.73 8.04 -7.04
N TYR A 60 14.81 6.71 -6.94
CA TYR A 60 14.64 5.84 -8.08
C TYR A 60 13.16 5.71 -8.51
N LEU A 61 12.22 6.07 -7.64
CA LEU A 61 10.79 6.05 -7.94
C LEU A 61 10.37 7.29 -8.70
N THR A 62 9.41 7.09 -9.60
CA THR A 62 8.87 8.13 -10.46
C THR A 62 7.46 8.52 -10.05
N PHE A 63 6.95 9.66 -10.56
CA PHE A 63 5.56 10.05 -10.31
C PHE A 63 4.54 8.95 -10.69
N PRO A 64 4.66 8.24 -11.83
CA PRO A 64 3.80 7.09 -12.13
C PRO A 64 3.75 6.01 -11.03
N ASP A 65 4.84 5.80 -10.28
CA ASP A 65 4.87 4.84 -9.18
C ASP A 65 4.06 5.36 -7.99
N PHE A 66 4.32 6.59 -7.56
CA PHE A 66 3.55 7.24 -6.49
C PHE A 66 2.07 7.39 -6.85
N TYR A 67 1.77 7.75 -8.10
CA TYR A 67 0.41 7.88 -8.61
C TYR A 67 -0.36 6.56 -8.49
N HIS A 68 0.24 5.45 -8.94
CA HIS A 68 -0.38 4.14 -8.86
C HIS A 68 -0.64 3.70 -7.40
N CYS A 69 0.35 3.92 -6.53
CA CYS A 69 0.20 3.60 -5.11
C CYS A 69 -0.87 4.48 -4.44
N ALA A 70 -0.87 5.79 -4.71
CA ALA A 70 -1.86 6.72 -4.20
C ALA A 70 -3.28 6.33 -4.64
N GLN A 71 -3.48 5.98 -5.92
CA GLN A 71 -4.77 5.49 -6.40
C GLN A 71 -5.21 4.21 -5.70
N SER A 72 -4.29 3.27 -5.46
CA SER A 72 -4.60 2.04 -4.73
C SER A 72 -5.00 2.34 -3.28
N ILE A 73 -4.28 3.24 -2.61
CA ILE A 73 -4.59 3.68 -1.25
C ILE A 73 -5.94 4.41 -1.22
N MET A 74 -6.18 5.37 -2.11
CA MET A 74 -7.45 6.10 -2.18
C MET A 74 -8.63 5.14 -2.41
N ALA A 75 -8.51 4.21 -3.36
CA ALA A 75 -9.60 3.30 -3.69
C ALA A 75 -9.94 2.30 -2.57
N SER A 76 -9.03 2.07 -1.63
CA SER A 76 -9.17 0.99 -0.66
C SER A 76 -8.98 1.41 0.78
N TRP A 77 -8.40 2.54 1.14
CA TRP A 77 -8.13 2.93 2.53
C TRP A 77 -8.82 4.24 2.93
N THR A 78 -9.54 4.90 2.03
CA THR A 78 -10.48 5.97 2.39
C THR A 78 -11.86 5.38 2.61
N TYR A 79 -12.79 6.19 3.11
CA TYR A 79 -14.20 5.80 3.13
C TYR A 79 -14.71 5.53 1.71
N VAL A 80 -15.74 4.69 1.58
CA VAL A 80 -16.42 4.44 0.30
C VAL A 80 -17.46 5.54 0.10
N ASP A 81 -17.57 6.06 -1.11
CA ASP A 81 -18.64 6.99 -1.47
C ASP A 81 -19.99 6.27 -1.38
N ASN A 82 -20.72 6.54 -0.32
CA ASN A 82 -22.08 6.05 -0.07
C ASN A 82 -23.13 7.16 -0.29
N GLY A 83 -22.75 8.26 -0.96
CA GLY A 83 -23.58 9.45 -1.11
C GLY A 83 -23.70 10.31 0.16
N SER A 84 -22.88 10.05 1.19
CA SER A 84 -22.83 10.89 2.39
C SER A 84 -22.27 12.28 2.06
N PRO A 85 -22.87 13.36 2.59
CA PRO A 85 -22.31 14.71 2.47
C PRO A 85 -20.96 14.87 3.20
N GLU A 86 -20.60 13.94 4.10
CA GLU A 86 -19.31 13.94 4.82
C GLU A 86 -18.22 13.11 4.10
N TYR A 87 -18.50 12.56 2.92
CA TYR A 87 -17.52 11.81 2.14
C TYR A 87 -16.32 12.68 1.78
N ASP A 88 -15.11 12.19 2.02
CA ASP A 88 -13.86 12.84 1.63
C ASP A 88 -12.83 11.77 1.23
N ASP A 89 -12.45 11.73 -0.06
CA ASP A 89 -11.44 10.79 -0.58
C ASP A 89 -10.00 11.26 -0.36
N THR A 90 -9.81 12.34 0.40
CA THR A 90 -8.53 12.83 0.90
C THR A 90 -8.22 12.42 2.34
N GLU A 91 -9.19 11.83 3.05
CA GLU A 91 -9.03 11.28 4.39
C GLU A 91 -9.02 9.75 4.42
N LEU A 92 -8.12 9.19 5.24
CA LEU A 92 -8.07 7.74 5.45
C LEU A 92 -9.09 7.29 6.50
N ASP A 93 -9.65 6.12 6.27
CA ASP A 93 -10.55 5.42 7.19
C ASP A 93 -9.78 5.03 8.47
N ARG A 94 -10.04 5.78 9.55
CA ARG A 94 -9.30 5.63 10.80
C ARG A 94 -9.67 4.36 11.55
N GLU A 95 -10.90 3.90 11.42
CA GLU A 95 -11.37 2.66 12.05
C GLU A 95 -10.62 1.47 11.43
N PHE A 96 -10.60 1.41 10.10
CA PHE A 96 -9.80 0.43 9.38
C PHE A 96 -8.32 0.43 9.80
N LEU A 97 -7.68 1.60 9.88
CA LEU A 97 -6.28 1.67 10.29
C LEU A 97 -6.03 1.19 11.73
N LEU A 98 -7.02 1.32 12.62
CA LEU A 98 -6.96 0.79 13.98
C LEU A 98 -7.14 -0.73 13.98
N ASP A 99 -8.06 -1.26 13.17
CA ASP A 99 -8.33 -2.70 13.05
C ASP A 99 -7.11 -3.48 12.54
N LEU A 100 -6.26 -2.85 11.71
CA LEU A 100 -4.99 -3.43 11.26
C LEU A 100 -4.05 -3.85 12.40
N ARG A 101 -4.23 -3.34 13.62
CA ARG A 101 -3.46 -3.76 14.78
C ARG A 101 -3.73 -5.21 15.17
N GLU A 102 -4.93 -5.71 14.93
CA GLU A 102 -5.31 -7.07 15.29
C GLU A 102 -4.66 -8.11 14.37
N LEU A 103 -4.16 -7.71 13.20
CA LEU A 103 -3.34 -8.56 12.32
C LEU A 103 -2.04 -9.03 12.98
N ARG A 104 -1.64 -8.44 14.12
CA ARG A 104 -0.50 -8.92 14.93
C ARG A 104 -0.61 -10.40 15.30
N ILE A 105 -1.82 -10.97 15.34
CA ILE A 105 -2.01 -12.42 15.59
C ILE A 105 -1.29 -13.29 14.55
N LEU A 106 -1.10 -12.79 13.32
CA LEU A 106 -0.33 -13.47 12.28
C LEU A 106 1.16 -13.57 12.62
N LEU A 107 1.70 -12.69 13.47
CA LEU A 107 3.06 -12.82 14.00
C LEU A 107 3.18 -14.02 14.95
N ASP A 108 2.14 -14.29 15.74
CA ASP A 108 2.11 -15.42 16.68
C ASP A 108 1.90 -16.75 15.95
N LYS A 109 1.20 -16.71 14.81
CA LYS A 109 0.91 -17.85 13.93
C LYS A 109 1.87 -17.99 12.74
N GLU A 110 2.99 -17.27 12.76
CA GLU A 110 3.95 -17.21 11.65
C GLU A 110 4.42 -18.59 11.18
N LYS A 111 4.63 -19.56 12.09
CA LYS A 111 5.07 -20.91 11.72
C LYS A 111 4.03 -21.68 10.87
N GLU A 112 2.75 -21.53 11.21
CA GLU A 112 1.64 -22.14 10.48
C GLU A 112 1.54 -21.50 9.09
N HIS A 113 1.59 -20.17 9.04
CA HIS A 113 1.59 -19.42 7.78
C HIS A 113 2.77 -19.79 6.88
N LYS A 114 3.98 -19.85 7.46
CA LYS A 114 5.21 -20.28 6.80
C LYS A 114 5.05 -21.63 6.15
N HIS A 115 4.49 -22.60 6.87
CA HIS A 115 4.30 -23.95 6.36
C HIS A 115 3.43 -23.95 5.10
N LEU A 116 2.27 -23.30 5.14
CA LEU A 116 1.34 -23.21 4.00
C LEU A 116 1.99 -22.50 2.79
N VAL A 117 2.66 -21.37 3.03
CA VAL A 117 3.30 -20.58 1.97
C VAL A 117 4.44 -21.36 1.31
N CYS A 118 5.31 -21.98 2.12
CA CYS A 118 6.44 -22.76 1.60
C CYS A 118 5.94 -23.98 0.82
N GLN A 119 4.92 -24.69 1.31
CA GLN A 119 4.32 -25.81 0.58
C GLN A 119 3.80 -25.38 -0.80
N LYS A 120 3.14 -24.21 -0.88
CA LYS A 120 2.57 -23.67 -2.12
C LYS A 120 3.62 -23.17 -3.10
N LEU A 121 4.72 -22.61 -2.60
CA LEU A 121 5.77 -21.99 -3.41
C LEU A 121 6.91 -22.92 -3.82
N LYS A 122 7.10 -24.05 -3.12
CA LYS A 122 8.12 -25.04 -3.46
C LYS A 122 8.13 -25.47 -4.95
N PRO A 123 6.97 -25.72 -5.62
CA PRO A 123 6.98 -26.06 -7.05
C PRO A 123 7.15 -24.84 -7.98
N GLN A 124 7.07 -23.61 -7.47
CA GLN A 124 7.07 -22.38 -8.27
C GLN A 124 8.40 -21.62 -8.24
N LEU A 125 9.19 -21.79 -7.19
CA LEU A 125 10.45 -21.10 -6.99
C LEU A 125 11.64 -22.00 -7.31
N LEU A 126 12.73 -21.39 -7.77
CA LEU A 126 14.03 -22.05 -7.83
C LEU A 126 14.52 -22.37 -6.41
N GLU A 127 15.28 -23.45 -6.28
CA GLU A 127 15.79 -23.95 -4.98
C GLU A 127 16.46 -22.85 -4.15
N ARG A 128 17.29 -22.01 -4.79
CA ARG A 128 17.96 -20.87 -4.11
C ARG A 128 16.96 -19.87 -3.53
N SER A 129 15.95 -19.46 -4.30
CA SER A 129 14.93 -18.50 -3.86
C SER A 129 14.03 -19.12 -2.79
N TYR A 130 13.74 -20.42 -2.89
CA TYR A 130 12.98 -21.15 -1.88
C TYR A 130 13.73 -21.25 -0.53
N GLN A 131 15.01 -21.61 -0.54
CA GLN A 131 15.82 -21.68 0.68
C GLN A 131 15.95 -20.31 1.36
N GLU A 132 16.11 -19.26 0.56
CA GLU A 132 16.14 -17.88 1.04
C GLU A 132 14.81 -17.49 1.70
N LEU A 133 13.69 -17.74 1.01
CA LEU A 133 12.35 -17.50 1.55
C LEU A 133 12.15 -18.23 2.87
N ASP A 134 12.47 -19.53 2.94
CA ASP A 134 12.29 -20.34 4.15
C ASP A 134 13.11 -19.76 5.32
N SER A 135 14.36 -19.35 5.05
CA SER A 135 15.26 -18.81 6.06
C SER A 135 14.84 -17.43 6.57
N ASN A 136 14.25 -16.58 5.70
CA ASN A 136 13.89 -15.20 6.01
C ASN A 136 12.40 -14.95 6.23
N PHE A 137 11.54 -15.98 6.16
CA PHE A 137 10.08 -15.84 6.24
C PHE A 137 9.63 -14.98 7.43
N ARG A 138 10.17 -15.25 8.62
CA ARG A 138 9.86 -14.49 9.83
C ARG A 138 10.17 -12.99 9.70
N SER A 139 11.25 -12.63 9.03
CA SER A 139 11.64 -11.25 8.77
C SER A 139 10.66 -10.59 7.80
N TYR A 140 10.24 -11.29 6.74
CA TYR A 140 9.24 -10.80 5.79
C TYR A 140 7.87 -10.63 6.44
N THR A 141 7.43 -11.58 7.26
CA THR A 141 6.20 -11.48 8.05
C THR A 141 6.23 -10.28 8.99
N ARG A 142 7.35 -10.05 9.69
CA ARG A 142 7.52 -8.88 10.55
C ARG A 142 7.52 -7.57 9.76
N ALA A 143 8.08 -7.54 8.56
CA ALA A 143 8.05 -6.36 7.72
C ALA A 143 6.60 -6.05 7.29
N LEU A 144 5.89 -7.01 6.72
CA LEU A 144 4.52 -6.82 6.22
C LEU A 144 3.52 -6.59 7.36
N VAL A 145 3.39 -7.52 8.30
CA VAL A 145 2.39 -7.40 9.38
C VAL A 145 2.78 -6.28 10.36
N GLY A 146 4.06 -6.11 10.65
CA GLY A 146 4.54 -5.02 11.50
C GLY A 146 4.25 -3.64 10.93
N LEU A 147 4.26 -3.48 9.60
CA LEU A 147 3.80 -2.25 8.96
C LEU A 147 2.31 -2.02 9.23
N ALA A 148 1.46 -3.01 8.94
CA ALA A 148 0.02 -2.93 9.17
C ALA A 148 -0.32 -2.44 10.58
N CYS A 149 0.28 -3.06 11.60
CA CYS A 149 -0.01 -2.75 13.00
C CYS A 149 0.38 -1.32 13.43
N ASN A 150 1.14 -0.59 12.62
CA ASN A 150 1.61 0.76 12.95
C ASN A 150 0.98 1.86 12.09
N LEU A 151 0.17 1.53 11.06
CA LEU A 151 -0.37 2.54 10.12
C LEU A 151 -1.35 3.54 10.75
N HIS A 152 -2.00 3.20 11.86
CA HIS A 152 -2.79 4.15 12.64
C HIS A 152 -1.96 5.35 13.16
N ARG A 153 -0.63 5.22 13.24
CA ARG A 153 0.27 6.29 13.69
C ARG A 153 0.64 7.18 12.52
N SER A 154 0.31 8.46 12.60
CA SER A 154 0.53 9.41 11.50
C SER A 154 2.00 9.49 11.03
N ARG A 155 2.98 9.31 11.93
CA ARG A 155 4.40 9.29 11.54
C ARG A 155 4.75 8.10 10.64
N GLU A 156 4.26 6.92 11.01
CA GLU A 156 4.52 5.66 10.32
C GLU A 156 3.81 5.67 8.97
N LEU A 157 2.54 6.13 8.96
CA LEU A 157 1.77 6.34 7.74
C LEU A 157 2.48 7.29 6.77
N ARG A 158 2.94 8.45 7.22
CA ARG A 158 3.70 9.40 6.36
C ARG A 158 4.96 8.77 5.77
N SER A 159 5.57 7.82 6.48
CA SER A 159 6.78 7.13 6.05
C SER A 159 6.51 5.87 5.22
N LEU A 160 5.24 5.56 4.88
CA LEU A 160 4.84 4.31 4.23
C LEU A 160 5.72 3.91 3.05
N PHE A 161 5.94 4.81 2.08
CA PHE A 161 6.77 4.49 0.91
C PHE A 161 8.21 4.16 1.27
N LEU A 162 8.79 4.89 2.23
CA LEU A 162 10.13 4.62 2.73
C LEU A 162 10.19 3.25 3.38
N GLU A 163 9.25 2.94 4.27
CA GLU A 163 9.22 1.67 4.99
C GLU A 163 9.01 0.48 4.05
N LEU A 164 8.16 0.60 3.01
CA LEU A 164 8.01 -0.43 1.98
C LEU A 164 9.32 -0.67 1.23
N VAL A 165 10.06 0.40 0.90
CA VAL A 165 11.38 0.25 0.26
C VAL A 165 12.37 -0.43 1.21
N GLU A 166 12.52 0.07 2.42
CA GLU A 166 13.57 -0.36 3.35
C GLU A 166 13.33 -1.75 3.92
N ARG A 167 12.08 -2.07 4.30
CA ARG A 167 11.77 -3.33 5.00
C ARG A 167 11.36 -4.45 4.07
N CYS A 168 10.90 -4.14 2.86
CA CYS A 168 10.39 -5.14 1.93
C CYS A 168 11.25 -5.19 0.65
N LEU A 169 11.32 -4.10 -0.12
CA LEU A 169 11.93 -4.15 -1.45
C LEU A 169 13.46 -4.31 -1.40
N GLU A 170 14.16 -3.63 -0.49
CA GLU A 170 15.62 -3.73 -0.34
C GLU A 170 16.07 -5.18 -0.04
N PRO A 171 15.49 -5.90 0.94
CA PRO A 171 15.79 -7.32 1.16
C PRO A 171 15.63 -8.19 -0.09
N TRP A 172 14.50 -8.09 -0.80
CA TRP A 172 14.24 -8.92 -1.99
C TRP A 172 15.14 -8.57 -3.18
N ARG A 173 15.58 -7.31 -3.30
CA ARG A 173 16.59 -6.92 -4.30
C ARG A 173 17.97 -7.49 -3.99
N GLN A 174 18.37 -7.49 -2.71
CA GLN A 174 19.68 -8.02 -2.29
C GLN A 174 19.84 -9.51 -2.65
N VAL A 175 18.75 -10.27 -2.64
CA VAL A 175 18.73 -11.68 -3.02
C VAL A 175 18.34 -11.91 -4.49
N SER A 176 18.21 -10.84 -5.27
CA SER A 176 17.94 -10.86 -6.71
C SER A 176 16.66 -11.61 -7.09
N TRP A 177 15.58 -11.43 -6.31
CA TRP A 177 14.27 -11.95 -6.70
C TRP A 177 13.83 -11.33 -8.04
N SER A 178 13.16 -12.12 -8.87
CA SER A 178 12.50 -11.57 -10.05
C SER A 178 11.16 -10.94 -9.68
N HIS A 179 10.59 -10.14 -10.58
CA HIS A 179 9.21 -9.63 -10.42
C HIS A 179 8.20 -10.78 -10.29
N THR A 180 8.44 -11.90 -10.99
CA THR A 180 7.62 -13.11 -10.91
C THR A 180 7.74 -13.77 -9.54
N ASP A 181 8.94 -13.92 -8.99
CA ASP A 181 9.14 -14.50 -7.65
C ASP A 181 8.41 -13.68 -6.59
N LEU A 182 8.57 -12.34 -6.65
CA LEU A 182 7.88 -11.44 -5.73
C LEU A 182 6.36 -11.54 -5.84
N ARG A 183 5.82 -11.59 -7.06
CA ARG A 183 4.38 -11.73 -7.29
C ARG A 183 3.86 -13.06 -6.74
N ASN A 184 4.55 -14.16 -7.02
CA ASN A 184 4.17 -15.48 -6.53
C ASN A 184 4.21 -15.53 -5.00
N PHE A 185 5.25 -14.96 -4.39
CA PHE A 185 5.36 -14.84 -2.94
C PHE A 185 4.20 -14.05 -2.35
N LEU A 186 3.98 -12.80 -2.79
CA LEU A 186 2.92 -11.95 -2.24
C LEU A 186 1.53 -12.58 -2.42
N SER A 187 1.27 -13.19 -3.58
CA SER A 187 0.01 -13.90 -3.83
C SER A 187 -0.17 -15.10 -2.91
N SER A 188 0.87 -15.91 -2.72
CA SER A 188 0.80 -17.10 -1.84
C SER A 188 0.72 -16.70 -0.37
N TYR A 189 1.47 -15.68 0.04
CA TYR A 189 1.45 -15.09 1.38
C TYR A 189 0.06 -14.56 1.74
N TYR A 190 -0.58 -13.81 0.84
CA TYR A 190 -1.95 -13.33 1.00
C TYR A 190 -2.96 -14.48 1.13
N GLN A 191 -2.94 -15.42 0.19
CA GLN A 191 -3.92 -16.51 0.13
C GLN A 191 -3.78 -17.51 1.28
N CYS A 192 -2.56 -17.91 1.62
CA CYS A 192 -2.34 -18.87 2.71
C CYS A 192 -2.70 -18.30 4.08
N ALA A 193 -2.66 -16.98 4.27
CA ALA A 193 -3.17 -16.38 5.52
C ALA A 193 -4.69 -16.53 5.63
N LEU A 194 -5.42 -16.41 4.52
CA LEU A 194 -6.88 -16.60 4.48
C LEU A 194 -7.32 -18.04 4.75
N GLU A 195 -6.40 -19.00 4.55
CA GLU A 195 -6.63 -20.42 4.87
C GLU A 195 -6.48 -20.71 6.38
N MET A 196 -5.90 -19.78 7.16
CA MET A 196 -5.67 -19.96 8.60
C MET A 196 -6.91 -19.67 9.43
N ASP A 197 -7.09 -20.44 10.50
CA ASP A 197 -8.28 -20.34 11.37
C ASP A 197 -8.42 -18.96 12.02
N VAL A 198 -7.30 -18.27 12.28
CA VAL A 198 -7.29 -16.93 12.89
C VAL A 198 -7.88 -15.85 12.00
N LEU A 199 -7.96 -16.04 10.68
CA LEU A 199 -8.61 -15.12 9.74
C LEU A 199 -10.02 -15.57 9.32
N ARG A 200 -10.64 -16.52 10.05
CA ARG A 200 -12.04 -16.90 9.79
C ARG A 200 -13.04 -15.81 10.21
N GLU A 201 -12.66 -14.96 11.16
CA GLU A 201 -13.48 -13.82 11.58
C GLU A 201 -13.59 -12.80 10.45
N ALA A 202 -14.83 -12.42 10.11
CA ALA A 202 -15.11 -11.60 8.92
C ALA A 202 -14.37 -10.26 8.94
N ASP A 203 -14.32 -9.58 10.08
CA ASP A 203 -13.72 -8.24 10.17
C ASP A 203 -12.20 -8.27 10.02
N LEU A 204 -11.54 -9.24 10.66
CA LEU A 204 -10.10 -9.42 10.54
C LEU A 204 -9.70 -9.89 9.13
N LYS A 205 -10.53 -10.76 8.53
CA LYS A 205 -10.40 -11.16 7.12
C LYS A 205 -10.49 -9.95 6.20
N ASN A 206 -11.55 -9.14 6.33
CA ASN A 206 -11.76 -7.96 5.50
C ASN A 206 -10.60 -6.97 5.65
N SER A 207 -10.10 -6.78 6.87
CA SER A 207 -8.94 -5.95 7.16
C SER A 207 -7.67 -6.46 6.45
N TRP A 208 -7.43 -7.78 6.49
CA TRP A 208 -6.32 -8.41 5.79
C TRP A 208 -6.42 -8.25 4.27
N GLU A 209 -7.59 -8.49 3.69
CA GLU A 209 -7.82 -8.36 2.25
C GLU A 209 -7.62 -6.92 1.77
N ARG A 210 -8.22 -5.95 2.47
CA ARG A 210 -8.12 -4.51 2.17
C ARG A 210 -6.68 -4.00 2.33
N TYR A 211 -5.94 -4.49 3.32
CA TYR A 211 -4.53 -4.18 3.52
C TYR A 211 -3.64 -4.78 2.42
N MET A 212 -3.71 -6.10 2.23
CA MET A 212 -2.81 -6.82 1.32
C MET A 212 -3.06 -6.46 -0.14
N THR A 213 -4.28 -6.08 -0.52
CA THR A 213 -4.58 -5.57 -1.87
C THR A 213 -3.72 -4.33 -2.18
N VAL A 214 -3.71 -3.35 -1.28
CA VAL A 214 -2.94 -2.11 -1.48
C VAL A 214 -1.44 -2.38 -1.37
N ILE A 215 -1.01 -3.11 -0.35
CA ILE A 215 0.42 -3.36 -0.15
C ILE A 215 1.03 -4.17 -1.29
N THR A 216 0.34 -5.21 -1.76
CA THR A 216 0.81 -6.01 -2.91
C THR A 216 0.89 -5.15 -4.17
N SER A 217 -0.15 -4.34 -4.43
CA SER A 217 -0.19 -3.40 -5.56
C SER A 217 0.99 -2.42 -5.52
N CYS A 218 1.25 -1.80 -4.37
CA CYS A 218 2.33 -0.85 -4.17
C CYS A 218 3.71 -1.51 -4.31
N LEU A 219 3.95 -2.65 -3.65
CA LEU A 219 5.23 -3.36 -3.70
C LEU A 219 5.57 -3.79 -5.12
N LEU A 220 4.63 -4.40 -5.85
CA LEU A 220 4.84 -4.81 -7.24
C LEU A 220 5.09 -3.63 -8.17
N ARG A 221 4.47 -2.47 -7.91
CA ARG A 221 4.70 -1.27 -8.70
C ARG A 221 6.08 -0.67 -8.46
N MET A 222 6.49 -0.60 -7.20
CA MET A 222 7.75 0.03 -6.76
C MET A 222 8.97 -0.89 -6.92
N TYR A 223 8.75 -2.18 -7.20
CA TYR A 223 9.81 -3.15 -7.44
C TYR A 223 10.39 -3.00 -8.84
N HIS A 224 11.32 -2.07 -8.97
CA HIS A 224 12.24 -1.99 -10.11
C HIS A 224 13.40 -2.95 -9.84
N ALA A 225 13.54 -3.98 -10.65
CA ALA A 225 14.60 -4.98 -10.56
C ALA A 225 15.89 -4.47 -11.20
#